data_AF-A0A831V0A5-F1
#
_entry.id   AF-A0A831V0A5-F1
#
_cell.length_a   1.000
_cell.length_b   1.000
_cell.length_c   1.000
_cell.angle_alpha   90.00
_cell.angle_beta   90.00
_cell.angle_gamma   90.00
#
_symmetry.space_group_name_H-M   'P 1'
#
loop_
_entity.id
_entity.type
_entity.pdbx_description
1 polymer ?
#
loop_
_entity_poly.entity_id
_entity_poly.type
_entity_poly.pdbx_seq_one_letter_code
_entity_poly.pdbx_strand_id
1 'polypeptide(L)'
;MAHSGGLLTTKQLQELLQVDRITVYRMLQDGRLQGFKVGGQWRFSRQAIEQWLREQRGDLEAPQAAQAGNDLRPSTGVLPLSCLSAIQDIFAQALEV
;
A
#
# COMPACT_ATOMS: atom_id res chain seq x y z
N MET A 1 -0.81 7.55 23.34
CA MET A 1 -1.67 8.74 23.17
C MET A 1 -2.41 8.58 21.85
N ALA A 2 -3.73 8.40 21.89
CA ALA A 2 -4.53 8.14 20.71
C ALA A 2 -4.56 9.37 19.79
N HIS A 3 -4.02 9.26 18.58
CA HIS A 3 -4.27 10.24 17.54
C HIS A 3 -5.60 9.88 16.88
N SER A 4 -6.69 10.31 17.52
CA SER A 4 -8.06 10.19 17.05
C SER A 4 -8.23 10.85 15.69
N GLY A 5 -8.01 10.11 14.60
CA GLY A 5 -8.62 10.28 13.27
C GLY A 5 -8.74 11.67 12.64
N GLY A 6 -8.00 12.68 13.08
CA GLY A 6 -8.31 14.08 12.78
C GLY A 6 -7.04 14.89 12.61
N LEU A 7 -6.83 15.34 11.37
CA LEU A 7 -5.92 16.39 10.92
C LEU A 7 -4.49 16.43 11.49
N LEU A 8 -3.52 16.21 10.62
CA LEU A 8 -2.10 16.40 10.89
C LEU A 8 -1.71 17.87 10.75
N THR A 9 -0.76 18.30 11.58
CA THR A 9 -0.05 19.57 11.41
C THR A 9 1.12 19.42 10.45
N THR A 10 1.68 20.53 9.97
CA THR A 10 2.92 20.52 9.17
C THR A 10 4.06 19.81 9.91
N LYS A 11 4.15 19.91 11.24
CA LYS A 11 5.23 19.28 12.02
C LYS A 11 5.09 17.76 12.05
N GLN A 12 3.88 17.27 12.32
CA GLN A 12 3.57 15.83 12.29
C GLN A 12 3.73 15.24 10.90
N LEU A 13 3.41 16.01 9.85
CA LEU A 13 3.59 15.57 8.47
C LEU A 13 5.07 15.43 8.10
N GLN A 14 5.93 16.35 8.57
CA GLN A 14 7.39 16.24 8.41
C GLN A 14 7.94 14.99 9.10
N GLU A 15 7.50 14.71 10.33
CA GLU A 15 7.90 13.51 11.08
C GLU A 15 7.41 12.23 10.38
N LEU A 16 6.20 12.25 9.81
CA LEU A 16 5.62 11.09 9.14
C LEU A 16 6.30 10.77 7.81
N LEU A 17 6.56 11.78 6.96
CA LEU A 17 7.18 11.61 5.65
C LEU A 17 8.71 11.63 5.70
N GLN A 18 9.30 12.00 6.85
CA GLN A 18 10.74 12.23 7.01
C GLN A 18 11.30 13.23 6.00
N VAL A 19 10.61 14.36 5.83
CA VAL A 19 11.00 15.44 4.92
C VAL A 19 11.03 16.79 5.63
N ASP A 20 11.82 17.72 5.10
CA ASP A 20 11.88 19.08 5.61
C ASP A 20 10.61 19.89 5.35
N ARG A 21 10.41 20.91 6.17
CA ARG A 21 9.31 21.88 6.05
C ARG A 21 9.21 22.50 4.65
N ILE A 22 10.35 22.82 4.04
CA ILE A 22 10.40 23.42 2.69
C ILE A 22 9.81 22.44 1.66
N THR A 23 10.17 21.16 1.77
CA THR A 23 9.64 20.10 0.90
C THR A 23 8.13 19.95 1.07
N VAL A 24 7.62 19.98 2.31
CA VAL A 24 6.17 19.95 2.55
C VAL A 24 5.45 21.13 1.87
N TYR A 25 6.00 22.34 1.96
CA TYR A 25 5.41 23.50 1.28
C TYR A 25 5.50 23.41 -0.24
N ARG A 26 6.61 22.91 -0.78
CA ARG A 26 6.75 22.67 -2.21
C ARG A 26 5.72 21.65 -2.70
N MET A 27 5.54 20.55 -1.97
CA MET A 27 4.54 19.53 -2.31
C MET A 27 3.09 20.05 -2.24
N LEU A 28 2.81 21.01 -1.35
CA LEU A 28 1.54 21.74 -1.33
C LEU A 28 1.36 22.62 -2.57
N GLN A 29 2.42 23.34 -2.97
CA GLN A 29 2.40 24.21 -4.15
C GLN A 29 2.29 23.41 -5.45
N ASP A 30 2.95 22.26 -5.51
CA ASP A 30 2.89 21.31 -6.63
C ASP A 30 1.55 20.55 -6.67
N GLY A 31 0.68 20.71 -5.67
CA GLY A 31 -0.60 20.00 -5.57
C GLY A 31 -0.49 18.52 -5.23
N ARG A 32 0.72 18.02 -4.91
CA ARG A 32 0.97 16.63 -4.50
C ARG A 32 0.33 16.30 -3.15
N LEU A 33 0.30 17.28 -2.24
CA LEU A 33 -0.33 17.14 -0.93
C LEU A 33 -1.50 18.09 -0.81
N GLN A 34 -2.64 17.56 -0.36
CA GLN A 34 -3.84 18.33 -0.10
C GLN A 34 -3.88 18.74 1.38
N GLY A 35 -3.99 20.04 1.63
CA GLY A 35 -4.16 20.60 2.96
C GLY A 35 -5.03 21.85 2.92
N PHE A 36 -5.49 22.28 4.08
CA PHE A 36 -6.26 23.51 4.23
C PHE A 36 -5.72 24.35 5.37
N LYS A 37 -5.90 25.67 5.28
CA LYS A 37 -5.35 26.63 6.24
C LYS A 37 -6.44 27.05 7.22
N VAL A 38 -6.19 26.84 8.52
CA VAL A 38 -7.08 27.24 9.62
C VAL A 38 -6.28 28.06 10.62
N GLY A 39 -6.72 29.30 10.88
CA GLY A 39 -6.06 30.17 11.88
C GLY A 39 -4.57 30.39 11.61
N GLY A 40 -4.16 30.44 10.34
CA GLY A 40 -2.75 30.60 9.96
C GLY A 40 -1.93 29.31 9.92
N GLN A 41 -2.47 28.17 10.37
CA GLN A 41 -1.79 26.88 10.36
C GLN A 41 -2.34 25.96 9.26
N TRP A 42 -1.46 25.18 8.63
CA TRP A 42 -1.87 24.13 7.72
C TRP A 42 -2.34 22.88 8.49
N ARG A 43 -3.41 22.28 7.97
CA ARG A 43 -4.01 21.04 8.44
C ARG A 43 -4.12 20.08 7.26
N PHE A 44 -3.81 18.80 7.50
CA PHE A 44 -3.80 17.75 6.49
C PHE A 44 -4.66 16.59 6.96
N SER A 45 -5.61 16.13 6.15
CA SER A 45 -6.37 14.93 6.51
C SER A 45 -5.44 13.72 6.57
N ARG A 46 -5.42 13.01 7.70
CA ARG A 46 -4.64 11.76 7.85
C ARG A 46 -5.00 10.76 6.76
N GLN A 47 -6.29 10.59 6.47
CA GLN A 47 -6.76 9.66 5.44
C GLN A 47 -6.27 10.04 4.04
N ALA A 48 -6.27 11.35 3.72
CA ALA A 48 -5.78 11.83 2.43
C ALA A 48 -4.27 11.60 2.28
N ILE A 49 -3.49 11.83 3.35
CA ILE A 49 -2.04 11.56 3.34
C ILE A 49 -1.77 10.06 3.21
N GLU A 50 -2.48 9.22 3.96
CA GLU A 50 -2.35 7.76 3.84
C GLU A 50 -2.73 7.25 2.45
N GLN A 51 -3.76 7.82 1.82
CA GLN A 51 -4.11 7.53 0.44
C GLN A 51 -3.01 7.95 -0.53
N TRP A 52 -2.50 9.17 -0.41
CA TRP A 52 -1.40 9.64 -1.24
C TRP A 52 -0.16 8.74 -1.10
N LEU A 53 0.18 8.29 0.11
CA LEU A 53 1.27 7.33 0.31
C LEU A 53 1.03 5.99 -0.42
N ARG A 54 -0.23 5.50 -0.45
CA ARG A 54 -0.57 4.28 -1.20
C ARG A 54 -0.44 4.49 -2.70
N GLU A 55 -0.88 5.62 -3.22
CA GLU A 55 -0.76 5.98 -4.64
C GLU A 55 0.72 6.02 -5.06
N GLN A 56 1.59 6.67 -4.27
CA GLN A 56 3.03 6.71 -4.53
C GLN A 56 3.71 5.33 -4.43
N ARG A 57 3.16 4.40 -3.64
CA ARG A 57 3.61 3.00 -3.61
C ARG A 57 3.07 2.18 -4.79
N GLY A 58 1.90 2.54 -5.31
CA GLY A 58 1.27 1.89 -6.45
C GLY A 58 2.03 2.07 -7.77
N ASP A 59 2.86 3.12 -7.89
CA ASP A 59 3.83 3.25 -8.97
C ASP A 59 4.97 2.20 -8.89
N LEU A 60 5.17 1.59 -7.72
CA LEU A 60 6.17 0.53 -7.48
C LEU A 60 5.55 -0.86 -7.33
N GLU A 61 4.25 -0.97 -7.07
CA GLU A 61 3.57 -2.26 -6.89
C GLU A 61 2.17 -2.23 -7.53
N ALA A 62 2.00 -3.05 -8.57
CA ALA A 62 0.75 -3.29 -9.27
C ALA A 62 -0.43 -3.50 -8.30
N PRO A 63 -1.67 -3.12 -8.69
CA PRO A 63 -2.82 -3.08 -7.81
C PRO A 63 -3.07 -4.42 -7.13
N GLN A 64 -2.78 -4.51 -5.84
CA GLN A 64 -3.33 -5.55 -4.99
C GLN A 64 -4.81 -5.23 -4.77
N ALA A 65 -5.60 -5.86 -5.63
CA ALA A 65 -6.92 -6.43 -5.41
C ALA A 65 -7.83 -5.71 -4.41
N ALA A 66 -8.93 -5.20 -4.96
CA ALA A 66 -10.19 -5.00 -4.26
C ALA A 66 -10.42 -6.06 -3.17
N GLN A 67 -10.65 -5.61 -1.94
CA GLN A 67 -11.32 -6.43 -0.94
C GLN A 67 -12.78 -6.58 -1.36
N ALA A 68 -13.07 -7.66 -2.08
CA ALA A 68 -14.39 -8.25 -2.15
C ALA A 68 -14.26 -9.71 -1.73
N GLY A 69 -14.77 -10.01 -0.53
CA GLY A 69 -15.06 -11.37 -0.11
C GLY A 69 -13.95 -12.08 0.64
N ASN A 70 -14.29 -12.48 1.86
CA ASN A 70 -13.58 -13.48 2.67
C ASN A 70 -13.70 -14.88 2.03
N ASP A 71 -13.12 -15.08 0.84
CA ASP A 71 -13.01 -16.41 0.22
C ASP A 71 -11.54 -16.84 0.28
N LEU A 72 -11.23 -17.62 1.32
CA LEU A 72 -9.99 -18.35 1.44
C LEU A 72 -10.01 -19.48 0.39
N ARG A 73 -9.85 -19.15 -0.89
CA ARG A 73 -9.67 -20.14 -1.96
C ARG A 73 -8.17 -20.31 -2.17
N PRO A 74 -7.57 -21.48 -1.86
CA PRO A 74 -6.30 -21.81 -2.49
C PRO A 74 -6.55 -21.83 -4.00
N SER A 75 -5.77 -21.08 -4.76
CA SER A 75 -5.76 -21.15 -6.23
C SER A 75 -5.21 -22.52 -6.67
N THR A 76 -6.00 -23.57 -6.49
CA THR A 76 -5.75 -24.89 -7.06
C THR A 76 -6.15 -24.82 -8.54
N GLY A 77 -5.31 -24.22 -9.39
CA GLY A 77 -5.66 -24.14 -10.80
C GLY A 77 -4.80 -23.27 -11.72
N VAL A 78 -3.48 -23.15 -11.48
CA VAL A 78 -2.58 -22.44 -12.42
C VAL A 78 -1.46 -23.35 -12.94
N LEU A 79 -1.61 -24.67 -12.83
CA LEU A 79 -0.68 -25.60 -13.44
C LEU A 79 -1.45 -26.52 -14.39
N PRO A 80 -1.04 -26.62 -15.68
CA PRO A 80 -1.57 -27.62 -16.59
C PRO A 80 -1.47 -29.00 -15.95
N LEU A 81 -2.50 -29.84 -16.12
CA LEU A 81 -2.51 -31.19 -15.56
C LEU A 81 -1.28 -32.01 -15.99
N SER A 82 -0.69 -31.69 -17.14
CA SER A 82 0.58 -32.26 -17.61
C SER A 82 1.75 -31.98 -16.68
N CYS A 83 1.85 -30.78 -16.10
CA CYS A 83 2.92 -30.43 -15.18
C CYS A 83 2.76 -31.18 -13.84
N LEU A 84 1.53 -31.27 -13.33
CA LEU A 84 1.25 -32.02 -12.12
C LEU A 84 1.50 -33.53 -12.31
N SER A 85 1.19 -34.06 -13.49
CA SER A 85 1.47 -35.46 -13.83
C SER A 85 2.97 -35.73 -13.92
N ALA A 86 3.75 -34.83 -14.52
CA ALA A 86 5.20 -35.01 -14.65
C ALA A 86 5.90 -35.03 -13.29
N ILE A 87 5.48 -34.17 -12.36
CA ILE A 87 6.03 -34.16 -11.00
C ILE A 87 5.66 -35.47 -10.28
N GLN A 88 4.41 -35.92 -10.36
CA GLN A 88 3.98 -37.18 -9.74
C GLN A 88 4.74 -38.40 -10.27
N ASP A 89 5.03 -38.46 -11.57
CA ASP A 89 5.77 -39.56 -12.20
C ASP A 89 7.22 -39.65 -11.69
N ILE A 90 7.90 -38.50 -11.59
CA ILE A 90 9.26 -38.42 -11.02
C ILE A 90 9.28 -38.89 -9.56
N PHE A 91 8.28 -38.49 -8.77
CA PHE A 91 8.18 -38.93 -7.38
C PHE A 91 7.84 -40.42 -7.26
N ALA A 92 7.00 -40.97 -8.15
CA ALA A 92 6.69 -42.39 -8.16
C ALA A 92 7.95 -43.24 -8.43
N GLN A 93 8.77 -42.85 -9.42
CA GLN A 93 10.05 -43.50 -9.71
C GLN A 93 11.06 -43.39 -8.56
N ALA A 94 11.00 -42.31 -7.76
CA ALA A 94 11.90 -42.11 -6.63
C ALA A 94 11.53 -42.94 -5.39
N LEU A 95 10.30 -43.46 -5.30
CA LEU A 95 9.79 -44.24 -4.16
C LEU A 95 9.83 -45.76 -4.41
N GLU A 96 10.15 -46.21 -5.62
CA GLU A 96 10.38 -47.63 -5.93
C GLU A 96 11.85 -48.05 -5.64
N VAL A 97 12.21 -48.05 -4.35
CA VAL A 97 13.35 -48.84 -3.82
C VAL A 97 12.83 -50.04 -3.04
#